data_AF-A0A1F8UI89-F1
#
_entry.id   AF-A0A1F8UI89-F1
#
_cell.length_a   1.000
_cell.length_b   1.000
_cell.length_c   1.000
_cell.angle_alpha   90.00
_cell.angle_beta   90.00
_cell.angle_gamma   90.00
#
_symmetry.space_group_name_H-M   'P 1'
#
loop_
_entity.id
_entity.type
_entity.pdbx_description
1 polymer ?
#
loop_
_entity_poly.entity_id
_entity_poly.type
_entity_poly.pdbx_seq_one_letter_code
_entity_poly.pdbx_strand_id
1 'polypeptide(L)' 'MKEFNITTTCIKEKHYMVDTSKKIEEIKQMVEKDKYFTINRARQYGKTTTMFRLMNMLKDKYCNT' A
#
# COMPACT_ATOMS: atom_id res chain seq x y z
N MET A 1 -16.74 4.04 -16.28
CA MET A 1 -16.67 5.09 -15.23
C MET A 1 -16.17 4.43 -13.95
N LYS A 2 -15.26 5.07 -13.19
CA LYS A 2 -14.80 4.51 -11.90
C LYS A 2 -15.76 4.89 -10.78
N GLU A 3 -15.83 4.08 -9.73
CA GLU A 3 -16.72 4.31 -8.58
C GLU A 3 -15.98 4.23 -7.22
N PHE A 4 -16.58 4.81 -6.18
CA PHE A 4 -16.06 4.66 -4.83
C PHE A 4 -16.57 3.34 -4.24
N ASN A 5 -15.64 2.47 -3.85
CA ASN A 5 -15.96 1.19 -3.23
C ASN A 5 -15.66 1.22 -1.73
N ILE A 6 -16.69 0.94 -0.94
CA ILE A 6 -16.64 0.90 0.53
C ILE A 6 -16.84 -0.53 1.08
N THR A 7 -17.35 -1.47 0.29
CA THR A 7 -17.77 -2.79 0.80
C THR A 7 -16.71 -3.87 0.65
N THR A 8 -16.02 -3.93 -0.50
CA THR A 8 -15.15 -5.06 -0.88
C THR A 8 -13.71 -4.63 -1.17
N THR A 9 -12.86 -5.53 -1.68
CA THR A 9 -11.49 -5.22 -2.10
C THR A 9 -11.47 -4.14 -3.19
N CYS A 10 -10.58 -3.16 -3.07
CA CYS A 10 -10.45 -2.14 -4.11
C CYS A 10 -9.73 -2.66 -5.36
N ILE A 11 -10.36 -2.51 -6.53
CA ILE A 11 -9.84 -2.90 -7.85
C ILE A 11 -9.46 -1.63 -8.60
N LYS A 12 -8.20 -1.49 -9.05
CA LYS A 12 -7.66 -0.24 -9.62
C LYS A 12 -8.37 0.18 -10.91
N GLU A 13 -8.81 -0.80 -11.68
CA GLU A 13 -9.50 -0.64 -12.96
C GLU A 13 -10.94 -0.14 -12.76
N LYS A 14 -11.58 -0.52 -11.65
CA LYS A 14 -12.99 -0.23 -11.36
C LYS A 14 -13.20 0.91 -10.36
N HIS A 15 -12.30 1.07 -9.40
CA HIS A 15 -12.51 1.96 -8.25
C HIS A 15 -11.59 3.17 -8.25
N TYR A 16 -12.06 4.28 -7.67
CA TYR A 16 -11.19 5.43 -7.38
C TYR A 16 -10.11 5.03 -6.37
N MET A 17 -8.87 5.31 -6.72
CA MET A 17 -7.70 5.01 -5.91
C MET A 17 -6.92 6.31 -5.70
N VAL A 18 -6.59 6.61 -4.44
CA VAL A 18 -5.69 7.71 -4.11
C VAL A 18 -4.26 7.29 -4.44
N ASP A 19 -3.47 8.20 -4.99
CA ASP A 19 -2.04 7.95 -5.16
C ASP A 19 -1.34 7.93 -3.79
N THR A 20 -0.70 6.81 -3.49
CA THR A 20 0.05 6.57 -2.25
C THR A 20 1.55 6.47 -2.47
N SER A 21 2.05 6.75 -3.67
CA SER A 21 3.45 6.51 -4.06
C SER A 21 4.44 7.20 -3.11
N LYS A 22 4.20 8.46 -2.74
CA LYS A 22 5.04 9.20 -1.78
C LYS A 22 5.11 8.51 -0.41
N LYS A 23 3.97 8.06 0.13
CA LYS A 23 3.91 7.38 1.42
C LYS A 23 4.64 6.03 1.39
N ILE A 24 4.54 5.30 0.27
CA ILE A 24 5.24 4.03 0.09
C ILE A 24 6.76 4.25 0.08
N GLU A 25 7.23 5.31 -0.58
CA GLU A 25 8.65 5.65 -0.60
C GLU A 25 9.18 6.03 0.80
N GLU A 26 8.41 6.79 1.58
CA GLU A 26 8.76 7.10 2.97
C GLU A 26 8.87 5.83 3.83
N ILE A 27 7.91 4.90 3.70
CA ILE A 27 7.95 3.61 4.40
C ILE A 27 9.15 2.76 3.96
N LYS A 28 9.48 2.74 2.66
CA LYS A 28 10.65 2.05 2.13
C LYS A 28 11.93 2.55 2.78
N GLN A 29 12.11 3.86 2.90
CA GLN A 29 13.28 4.44 3.58
C GLN A 29 13.36 4.07 5.06
N MET A 30 12.23 3.82 5.72
CA MET A 30 12.22 3.28 7.08
C MET A 30 12.69 1.83 7.12
N VAL A 31 12.21 1.00 6.18
CA VAL A 31 12.64 -0.41 6.04
C VAL A 31 14.14 -0.51 5.76
N GLU A 32 14.68 0.30 4.84
CA GLU A 32 16.12 0.35 4.53
C GLU A 32 17.00 0.77 5.72
N LYS A 33 16.41 1.39 6.74
CA LYS A 33 17.10 1.84 7.97
C LYS A 33 16.79 0.94 9.16
N ASP A 34 16.26 -0.27 8.93
CA ASP A 34 15.84 -1.24 9.94
C ASP A 34 14.89 -0.68 11.00
N LYS A 35 14.04 0.29 10.60
CA LYS A 35 13.07 0.91 11.51
C LYS A 35 11.73 0.18 11.49
N TYR A 36 11.17 0.01 12.67
CA TYR A 36 9.77 -0.39 12.84
C TYR A 36 8.82 0.77 12.54
N PHE A 37 7.67 0.47 11.95
CA PHE A 37 6.61 1.44 11.68
C PHE A 37 5.23 0.81 11.89
N THR A 38 4.20 1.66 12.07
CA THR A 38 2.81 1.23 12.20
C THR A 38 1.92 1.98 11.21
N ILE A 39 0.87 1.32 10.70
CA ILE A 39 -0.14 1.94 9.83
C ILE A 39 -1.48 1.97 10.58
N ASN A 40 -1.74 3.05 11.32
CA ASN A 40 -2.99 3.23 12.04
C ASN A 40 -3.93 4.22 11.33
N ARG A 41 -5.04 3.71 10.78
CA ARG A 41 -6.16 4.48 10.19
C ARG A 41 -7.47 3.70 10.31
N ALA A 42 -8.61 4.38 10.22
CA ALA A 42 -9.93 3.75 10.25
C ALA A 42 -10.18 2.81 9.03
N ARG A 43 -11.33 2.13 9.00
CA ARG A 43 -11.73 1.24 7.89
C ARG A 43 -11.73 2.00 6.55
N GLN A 44 -11.38 1.32 5.46
CA GLN A 44 -11.33 1.87 4.09
C GLN A 44 -10.23 2.91 3.77
N TYR A 45 -9.31 3.23 4.69
CA TYR A 45 -8.17 4.12 4.42
C TYR A 45 -7.03 3.48 3.59
N GLY A 46 -7.29 2.36 2.91
CA GLY A 46 -6.29 1.71 2.05
C GLY A 46 -5.10 1.07 2.79
N LYS A 47 -5.25 0.68 4.07
CA LYS A 47 -4.18 0.03 4.84
C LYS A 47 -3.68 -1.26 4.16
N THR A 48 -4.61 -2.17 3.84
CA THR A 48 -4.30 -3.42 3.13
C THR A 48 -3.70 -3.16 1.75
N THR A 49 -4.24 -2.18 1.01
CA THR A 49 -3.70 -1.77 -0.29
C THR A 49 -2.27 -1.25 -0.19
N THR A 50 -1.98 -0.45 0.86
CA THR A 50 -0.64 0.09 1.12
C THR A 50 0.34 -1.04 1.43
N MET A 51 -0.05 -2.00 2.29
CA MET A 51 0.77 -3.18 2.59
C MET A 51 1.04 -4.05 1.36
N PHE A 52 0.02 -4.30 0.54
CA PHE A 52 0.17 -5.09 -0.70
C PHE A 52 1.12 -4.41 -1.69
N ARG A 53 0.99 -3.09 -1.87
CA ARG A 53 1.91 -2.31 -2.72
C ARG A 53 3.35 -2.34 -2.21
N LEU A 54 3.53 -2.16 -0.90
CA LEU A 54 4.85 -2.24 -0.26
C LEU A 54 5.47 -3.62 -0.47
N MET A 55 4.71 -4.69 -0.24
CA MET A 55 5.16 -6.06 -0.46
C MET A 55 5.63 -6.27 -1.91
N ASN A 56 4.82 -5.89 -2.91
CA ASN A 56 5.18 -6.07 -4.32
C ASN A 56 6.46 -5.32 -4.70
N MET A 57 6.67 -4.11 -4.16
CA MET A 57 7.87 -3.32 -4.42
C MET A 57 9.11 -3.92 -3.76
N LEU A 58 8.97 -4.49 -2.56
CA LEU A 58 10.08 -5.10 -1.82
C LEU A 58 10.36 -6.54 -2.28
N LYS A 59 9.40 -7.19 -2.95
CA LYS A 59 9.49 -8.57 -3.40
C LYS A 59 10.76 -8.83 -4.21
N ASP A 60 11.09 -7.95 -5.15
CA ASP A 60 12.27 -8.12 -6.02
C ASP A 60 13.59 -8.04 -5.24
N LYS A 61 13.60 -7.37 -4.08
CA LYS A 61 14.80 -7.23 -3.26
C LYS A 61 14.95 -8.38 -2.25
N TYR A 62 13.84 -8.87 -1.69
CA TYR A 62 13.87 -9.76 -0.53
C TYR A 62 13.29 -11.17 -0.77
N CYS A 63 12.56 -11.38 -1.86
CA CYS A 63 11.87 -12.64 -2.14
C CYS A 63 12.32 -13.33 -3.44
N ASN A 64 13.34 -12.81 -4.11
CA ASN A 64 13.97 -13.51 -5.22
C ASN A 64 14.86 -14.64 -4.66
N THR A 65 14.30 -15.83 -4.67
CA THR A 65 14.96 -17.14 -4.45
C THR A 65 14.70 -17.99 -5.66
#